data_AF-A0A2T7KVA7-F1
#
_entry.id   AF-A0A2T7KVA7-F1
#
_cell.length_a   1.000
_cell.length_b   1.000
_cell.length_c   1.000
_cell.angle_alpha   90.00
_cell.angle_beta   90.00
_cell.angle_gamma   90.00
#
_symmetry.space_group_name_H-M   'P 1'
#
loop_
_entity.id
_entity.type
_entity.pdbx_description
1 polymer ?
#
loop_
_entity_poly.entity_id
_entity_poly.type
_entity_poly.pdbx_seq_one_letter_code
_entity_poly.pdbx_strand_id
1 'polypeptide(L)'
;MSVDQTSWEAAVRHLYEDAYPYDATGPRRHGNWVLDVLALTARAPDPRGWTGLDDAARNPEREASPTYPFVAHPPAYIARRLQKIDRDSAENLLLTRTDDPGHVSGALDFTSSSWAYSPLSVYSEDYGLIVVSDTEVGMFWNFADY
;
A
#
# COMPACT_ATOMS: atom_id res chain seq x y z
N MET A 1 18.22 -2.18 -16.83
CA MET A 1 18.80 -1.54 -15.64
C MET A 1 18.29 -2.30 -14.44
N SER A 2 19.17 -2.84 -13.59
CA SER A 2 18.74 -3.41 -12.30
C SER A 2 18.59 -2.25 -11.32
N VAL A 3 17.40 -2.08 -10.76
CA VAL A 3 17.21 -1.18 -9.62
C VAL A 3 17.82 -1.87 -8.41
N ASP A 4 18.78 -1.23 -7.75
CA ASP A 4 19.31 -1.72 -6.47
C ASP A 4 18.40 -1.27 -5.31
N GLN A 5 18.50 -1.97 -4.17
CA GLN A 5 17.65 -1.74 -3.00
C GLN A 5 17.69 -0.28 -2.52
N THR A 6 18.86 0.37 -2.53
CA THR A 6 18.99 1.76 -2.06
C THR A 6 18.26 2.72 -2.99
N SER A 7 18.43 2.53 -4.30
CA SER A 7 17.73 3.35 -5.31
C SER A 7 16.22 3.14 -5.26
N TRP A 8 15.76 1.91 -4.99
CA TRP A 8 14.35 1.58 -4.80
C TRP A 8 13.77 2.24 -3.56
N GLU A 9 14.40 2.07 -2.39
CA GLU A 9 13.96 2.67 -1.13
C GLU A 9 13.94 4.21 -1.22
N ALA A 10 14.92 4.82 -1.87
CA ALA A 10 14.95 6.26 -2.09
C ALA A 10 13.78 6.73 -2.99
N ALA A 11 13.46 5.99 -4.04
CA ALA A 11 12.33 6.29 -4.91
C ALA A 11 10.99 6.15 -4.18
N VAL A 12 10.82 5.09 -3.37
CA VAL A 12 9.62 4.91 -2.55
C VAL A 12 9.52 6.02 -1.51
N ARG A 13 10.59 6.36 -0.80
CA ARG A 13 10.55 7.48 0.15
C ARG A 13 10.20 8.82 -0.51
N HIS A 14 10.74 9.07 -1.69
CA HIS A 14 10.40 10.30 -2.44
C HIS A 14 8.93 10.32 -2.89
N LEU A 15 8.39 9.17 -3.31
CA LEU A 15 6.97 9.03 -3.66
C LEU A 15 6.03 9.25 -2.45
N TYR A 16 6.53 9.13 -1.23
CA TYR A 16 5.77 9.24 0.03
C TYR A 16 6.36 10.29 0.98
N GLU A 17 7.06 11.32 0.47
CA GLU A 17 7.88 12.24 1.27
C GLU A 17 7.10 13.00 2.37
N ASP A 18 5.81 13.28 2.14
CA ASP A 18 4.88 13.94 3.08
C ASP A 18 3.86 12.98 3.72
N ALA A 19 4.07 11.67 3.61
CA ALA A 19 3.14 10.62 4.00
C ALA A 19 3.69 9.72 5.14
N TYR A 20 2.87 8.83 5.69
CA TYR A 20 3.28 7.77 6.62
C TYR A 20 3.28 6.43 5.86
N PRO A 21 4.36 6.13 5.10
CA PRO A 21 4.37 4.98 4.23
C PRO A 21 4.47 3.66 5.00
N TYR A 22 3.73 2.69 4.48
CA TYR A 22 3.98 1.28 4.70
C TYR A 22 4.21 0.60 3.35
N ASP A 23 5.40 0.05 3.14
CA ASP A 23 5.65 -0.87 2.04
C ASP A 23 6.18 -2.20 2.52
N ALA A 24 5.71 -3.25 1.86
CA ALA A 24 6.12 -4.61 2.15
C ALA A 24 6.05 -5.45 0.89
N THR A 25 6.94 -6.42 0.82
CA THR A 25 6.95 -7.42 -0.24
C THR A 25 6.96 -8.81 0.37
N GLY A 26 6.48 -9.78 -0.40
CA GLY A 26 6.44 -11.16 0.04
C GLY A 26 6.19 -12.13 -1.11
N PRO A 27 6.44 -13.43 -0.89
CA PRO A 27 6.22 -14.46 -1.90
C PRO A 27 4.73 -14.65 -2.14
N ARG A 28 4.34 -14.82 -3.40
CA ARG A 28 3.01 -15.32 -3.77
C ARG A 28 2.97 -16.82 -3.57
N ARG A 29 2.24 -17.27 -2.55
CA ARG A 29 2.10 -18.68 -2.20
C ARG A 29 0.71 -19.23 -2.53
N HIS A 30 -0.26 -18.34 -2.74
CA HIS A 30 -1.64 -18.73 -2.92
C HIS A 30 -2.15 -18.35 -4.32
N GLY A 31 -2.99 -19.23 -4.89
CA GLY A 31 -3.74 -18.90 -6.10
C GLY A 31 -4.63 -17.67 -5.89
N ASN A 32 -5.22 -17.57 -4.70
CA ASN A 32 -5.89 -16.36 -4.22
C ASN A 32 -4.89 -15.44 -3.51
N TRP A 33 -4.36 -14.45 -4.25
CA TRP A 33 -3.35 -13.51 -3.79
C TRP A 33 -3.77 -12.65 -2.59
N VAL A 34 -5.08 -12.53 -2.30
CA VAL A 34 -5.57 -11.83 -1.09
C VAL A 34 -5.02 -12.49 0.19
N LEU A 35 -4.78 -13.80 0.17
CA LEU A 35 -4.17 -14.50 1.31
C LEU A 35 -2.69 -14.11 1.50
N ASP A 36 -1.99 -13.80 0.41
CA ASP A 36 -0.61 -13.32 0.47
C ASP A 36 -0.55 -11.87 0.97
N VAL A 37 -1.53 -11.03 0.61
CA VAL A 37 -1.70 -9.67 1.16
C VAL A 37 -1.92 -9.70 2.67
N LEU A 38 -2.67 -10.68 3.19
CA LEU A 38 -2.87 -10.80 4.63
C LEU A 38 -1.54 -10.98 5.39
N ALA A 39 -0.57 -11.70 4.79
CA ALA A 39 0.76 -11.82 5.37
C ALA A 39 1.51 -10.47 5.39
N LEU A 40 1.35 -9.65 4.34
CA LEU A 40 1.88 -8.28 4.32
C LEU A 40 1.21 -7.41 5.38
N THR A 41 -0.12 -7.38 5.48
CA THR A 41 -0.82 -6.61 6.52
C THR A 41 -0.47 -7.06 7.95
N ALA A 42 -0.14 -8.35 8.13
CA ALA A 42 0.38 -8.89 9.38
C ALA A 42 1.87 -8.56 9.63
N ARG A 43 2.50 -7.81 8.73
CA ARG A 43 3.92 -7.43 8.74
C ARG A 43 4.85 -8.64 8.87
N ALA A 44 4.51 -9.73 8.17
CA ALA A 44 5.39 -10.89 8.10
C ALA A 44 6.69 -10.51 7.36
N PRO A 45 7.86 -10.95 7.86
CA PRO A 45 9.13 -10.64 7.21
C PRO A 45 9.23 -11.31 5.83
N ASP A 46 9.79 -10.60 4.85
CA ASP A 46 10.11 -11.20 3.56
C ASP A 46 11.24 -12.23 3.75
N PRO A 47 11.06 -13.50 3.33
CA PRO A 47 12.08 -14.55 3.48
C PRO A 47 13.39 -14.27 2.73
N ARG A 48 13.40 -13.31 1.80
CA ARG A 48 14.58 -12.87 1.05
C ARG A 48 15.34 -11.73 1.75
N GLY A 49 14.79 -11.19 2.84
CA GLY A 49 15.40 -10.12 3.61
C GLY A 49 15.21 -8.72 3.00
N TRP A 50 14.18 -8.51 2.18
CA TRP A 50 13.84 -7.18 1.70
C TRP A 50 13.30 -6.35 2.86
N THR A 51 13.96 -5.23 3.14
CA THR A 51 13.59 -4.30 4.20
C THR A 51 12.55 -3.33 3.65
N GLY A 52 11.27 -3.62 3.83
CA GLY A 52 10.21 -2.63 3.57
C GLY A 52 10.25 -1.46 4.56
N LEU A 53 9.47 -0.42 4.30
CA LEU A 53 9.26 0.72 5.19
C LEU A 53 8.01 0.48 6.04
N ASP A 54 8.12 0.80 7.32
CA ASP A 54 7.01 0.84 8.28
C ASP A 54 7.32 1.97 9.26
N ASP A 55 7.10 3.21 8.82
CA ASP A 55 7.44 4.40 9.62
C ASP A 55 6.61 4.46 10.90
N ALA A 56 5.44 3.80 10.90
CA ALA A 56 4.56 3.67 12.04
C ALA A 56 4.89 2.44 12.93
N ALA A 57 5.99 1.73 12.67
CA ALA A 57 6.33 0.50 13.41
C ALA A 57 6.42 0.69 14.93
N ARG A 58 6.81 1.89 15.38
CA ARG A 58 6.97 2.26 16.80
C ARG A 58 5.79 3.07 17.36
N ASN A 59 4.73 3.28 16.60
CA ASN A 59 3.58 4.05 17.07
C ASN A 59 2.84 3.25 18.16
N PRO A 60 2.66 3.79 19.39
CA PRO A 60 2.01 3.09 20.48
C PRO A 60 0.53 2.77 20.22
N GLU A 61 -0.15 3.51 19.34
CA GLU A 61 -1.53 3.22 18.96
C GLU A 61 -1.68 1.87 18.27
N ARG A 62 -0.59 1.32 17.71
CA ARG A 62 -0.57 0.01 17.08
C ARG A 62 -1.06 -1.12 17.99
N GLU A 63 -0.71 -1.05 19.27
CA GLU A 63 -1.13 -2.04 20.26
C GLU A 63 -2.41 -1.63 20.99
N ALA A 64 -2.63 -0.32 21.12
CA ALA A 64 -3.72 0.22 21.93
C ALA A 64 -5.05 0.38 21.16
N SER A 65 -5.00 0.56 19.83
CA SER A 65 -6.17 0.89 19.02
C SER A 65 -6.66 -0.31 18.21
N PRO A 66 -7.91 -0.78 18.43
CA PRO A 66 -8.50 -1.86 17.65
C PRO A 66 -8.84 -1.43 16.21
N THR A 67 -8.68 -0.14 15.88
CA THR A 67 -8.90 0.42 14.55
C THR A 67 -7.60 0.83 13.87
N TYR A 68 -6.45 0.50 14.46
CA TYR A 68 -5.15 0.81 13.89
C TYR A 68 -4.99 0.18 12.49
N PRO A 69 -4.23 0.80 11.56
CA PRO A 69 -4.03 0.26 10.23
C PRO A 69 -3.48 -1.17 10.26
N PHE A 70 -4.09 -2.01 9.43
CA PHE A 70 -3.77 -3.44 9.24
C PHE A 70 -4.06 -4.36 10.43
N VAL A 71 -5.02 -3.99 11.30
CA VAL A 71 -5.63 -4.96 12.21
C VAL A 71 -6.15 -6.16 11.42
N ALA A 72 -6.05 -7.35 12.00
CA ALA A 72 -6.40 -8.60 11.32
C ALA A 72 -7.86 -8.59 10.85
N HIS A 73 -8.05 -8.73 9.54
CA HIS A 73 -9.35 -8.80 8.89
C HIS A 73 -9.52 -10.13 8.14
N PRO A 74 -10.76 -10.66 8.03
CA PRO A 74 -11.00 -11.83 7.22
C PRO A 74 -10.72 -11.54 5.74
N PRO A 75 -10.28 -12.52 4.92
CA PRO A 75 -9.96 -12.30 3.50
C PRO A 75 -11.08 -11.63 2.71
N ALA A 76 -12.35 -11.95 3.02
CA ALA A 76 -13.52 -11.35 2.38
C ALA A 76 -13.68 -9.85 2.67
N TYR A 77 -13.20 -9.37 3.82
CA TYR A 77 -13.22 -7.94 4.16
C TYR A 77 -12.25 -7.15 3.27
N ILE A 78 -11.04 -7.70 3.07
CA ILE A 78 -10.00 -7.13 2.21
C ILE A 78 -10.45 -7.18 0.74
N ALA A 79 -10.87 -8.35 0.26
CA ALA A 79 -11.25 -8.55 -1.13
C ALA A 79 -12.37 -7.61 -1.61
N ARG A 80 -13.32 -7.24 -0.74
CA ARG A 80 -14.42 -6.32 -1.08
C ARG A 80 -13.99 -4.86 -1.21
N ARG A 81 -12.83 -4.50 -0.65
CA ARG A 81 -12.31 -3.14 -0.61
C ARG A 81 -11.22 -2.89 -1.65
N LEU A 82 -10.71 -3.96 -2.27
CA LEU A 82 -9.72 -3.88 -3.32
C LEU A 82 -10.40 -3.82 -4.69
N GLN A 83 -9.98 -2.85 -5.49
CA GLN A 83 -10.40 -2.72 -6.88
C GLN A 83 -9.23 -3.09 -7.78
N LYS A 84 -9.48 -3.98 -8.75
CA LYS A 84 -8.48 -4.29 -9.78
C LYS A 84 -8.43 -3.12 -10.76
N ILE A 85 -7.24 -2.58 -10.96
CA ILE A 85 -6.95 -1.59 -11.99
C ILE A 85 -6.09 -2.21 -13.09
N ASP A 86 -6.15 -1.62 -14.28
CA ASP A 86 -5.22 -1.94 -15.36
C ASP A 86 -3.86 -1.25 -15.16
N ARG A 87 -2.90 -1.60 -16.03
CA ARG A 87 -1.53 -1.08 -15.99
C ARG A 87 -1.47 0.43 -16.19
N ASP A 88 -2.22 0.96 -17.15
CA ASP A 88 -2.17 2.38 -17.51
C ASP A 88 -2.71 3.22 -16.34
N SER A 89 -3.76 2.73 -15.68
CA SER A 89 -4.28 3.31 -14.44
C SER A 89 -3.27 3.26 -13.29
N ALA A 90 -2.48 2.18 -13.17
CA ALA A 90 -1.43 2.06 -12.17
C ALA A 90 -0.23 2.99 -12.45
N GLU A 91 0.14 3.18 -13.72
CA GLU A 91 1.19 4.11 -14.12
C GLU A 91 0.77 5.55 -13.84
N ASN A 92 -0.47 5.94 -14.19
CA ASN A 92 -1.01 7.26 -13.87
C ASN A 92 -1.06 7.51 -12.36
N LEU A 93 -1.44 6.51 -11.57
CA LEU A 93 -1.43 6.60 -10.09
C LEU A 93 -0.05 6.96 -9.52
N LEU A 94 1.00 6.34 -10.04
CA LEU A 94 2.37 6.58 -9.60
C LEU A 94 2.84 7.98 -10.02
N LEU A 95 2.50 8.40 -11.24
CA LEU A 95 2.87 9.72 -11.77
C LEU A 95 2.19 10.86 -11.01
N THR A 96 0.89 10.77 -10.72
CA THR A 96 0.15 11.81 -9.99
C THR A 96 0.65 12.06 -8.58
N ARG A 97 1.28 11.07 -7.94
CA ARG A 97 1.83 11.22 -6.59
C ARG A 97 3.24 11.84 -6.59
N THR A 98 3.90 11.91 -7.75
CA THR A 98 5.25 12.49 -7.89
C THR A 98 5.22 13.96 -8.35
N ASP A 99 4.08 14.46 -8.84
CA ASP A 99 3.89 15.82 -9.34
C ASP A 99 2.81 16.57 -8.52
N ASP A 100 2.98 17.90 -8.35
CA ASP A 100 2.03 18.85 -7.72
C ASP A 100 0.59 18.65 -8.28
N PRO A 101 -0.50 18.84 -7.51
CA PRO A 101 -1.82 18.26 -7.76
C PRO A 101 -2.53 18.93 -8.95
N GLY A 102 -2.14 18.52 -10.15
CA GLY A 102 -2.85 18.78 -11.39
C GLY A 102 -3.73 17.58 -11.71
N HIS A 103 -5.01 17.84 -11.98
CA HIS A 103 -5.98 16.82 -12.40
C HIS A 103 -5.53 16.15 -13.71
N VAL A 104 -4.83 15.03 -13.63
CA VAL A 104 -4.48 14.20 -14.78
C VAL A 104 -5.67 13.27 -15.07
N SER A 105 -6.23 13.40 -16.27
CA SER A 105 -7.33 12.53 -16.71
C SER A 105 -6.86 11.07 -16.73
N GLY A 106 -7.51 10.21 -15.93
CA GLY A 106 -7.11 8.81 -15.73
C GLY A 106 -6.30 8.56 -14.44
N ALA A 107 -6.01 9.59 -13.65
CA ALA A 107 -5.53 9.45 -12.29
C ALA A 107 -6.68 9.15 -11.33
N LEU A 108 -6.47 8.19 -10.42
CA LEU A 108 -7.36 8.01 -9.28
C LEU A 108 -7.12 9.15 -8.30
N ASP A 109 -8.04 10.10 -8.30
CA ASP A 109 -8.08 11.21 -7.35
C ASP A 109 -8.59 10.72 -5.99
N PHE A 110 -7.67 10.45 -5.06
CA PHE A 110 -7.99 10.05 -3.68
C PHE A 110 -8.52 11.21 -2.81
N THR A 111 -8.46 12.44 -3.31
CA THR A 111 -8.93 13.67 -2.63
C THR A 111 -10.34 14.07 -3.05
N SER A 112 -10.85 13.52 -4.16
CA SER A 112 -12.22 13.73 -4.61
C SER A 112 -13.22 13.08 -3.65
N SER A 113 -14.16 13.90 -3.17
CA SER A 113 -15.32 13.47 -2.37
C SER A 113 -16.34 12.60 -3.12
N SER A 114 -16.08 12.24 -4.39
CA SER A 114 -16.82 11.18 -5.09
C SER A 114 -16.14 9.82 -4.85
N TRP A 115 -16.19 9.33 -3.62
CA TRP A 115 -15.46 8.14 -3.17
C TRP A 115 -15.92 6.87 -3.89
N ALA A 116 -15.03 6.29 -4.71
CA ALA A 116 -15.10 4.90 -5.14
C ALA A 116 -14.03 4.02 -4.46
N TYR A 117 -13.31 4.53 -3.46
CA TYR A 117 -12.39 3.74 -2.64
C TYR A 117 -12.97 3.44 -1.26
N SER A 118 -12.62 2.27 -0.72
CA SER A 118 -13.09 1.81 0.59
C SER A 118 -11.89 1.63 1.51
N PRO A 119 -11.66 2.54 2.47
CA PRO A 119 -10.52 2.45 3.37
C PRO A 119 -10.56 1.16 4.20
N LEU A 120 -9.37 0.69 4.59
CA LEU A 120 -9.22 -0.52 5.40
C LEU A 120 -9.46 -0.25 6.90
N SER A 121 -9.34 1.01 7.33
CA SER A 121 -9.33 1.55 8.69
C SER A 121 -10.06 2.90 8.75
N VAL A 122 -10.00 3.55 9.92
CA VAL A 122 -10.61 4.87 10.19
C VAL A 122 -9.66 6.04 9.91
N TYR A 123 -8.40 5.77 9.60
CA TYR A 123 -7.37 6.78 9.39
C TYR A 123 -7.57 7.49 8.05
N SER A 124 -7.18 8.76 7.99
CA SER A 124 -7.18 9.51 6.73
C SER A 124 -6.13 8.91 5.80
N GLU A 125 -6.31 9.14 4.50
CA GLU A 125 -5.39 8.67 3.46
C GLU A 125 -5.09 7.17 3.45
N ASP A 126 -5.98 6.36 4.05
CA ASP A 126 -5.86 4.91 4.11
C ASP A 126 -6.18 4.24 2.76
N TYR A 127 -5.24 4.42 1.83
CA TYR A 127 -5.27 3.92 0.48
C TYR A 127 -3.87 3.61 -0.02
N GLY A 128 -3.81 2.73 -1.01
CA GLY A 128 -2.55 2.30 -1.58
C GLY A 128 -2.73 1.38 -2.76
N LEU A 129 -1.62 0.83 -3.22
CA LEU A 129 -1.52 -0.09 -4.33
C LEU A 129 -1.07 -1.46 -3.84
N ILE A 130 -1.68 -2.51 -4.39
CA ILE A 130 -1.18 -3.87 -4.28
C ILE A 130 -0.79 -4.33 -5.67
N VAL A 131 0.48 -4.71 -5.82
CA VAL A 131 1.06 -5.22 -7.05
C VAL A 131 1.23 -6.73 -6.91
N VAL A 132 0.71 -7.50 -7.87
CA VAL A 132 0.74 -8.96 -7.82
C VAL A 132 1.37 -9.47 -9.11
N SER A 133 2.39 -10.33 -8.98
CA SER A 133 2.99 -11.08 -10.07
C SER A 133 2.71 -12.58 -9.93
N ASP A 134 3.33 -13.41 -10.76
CA ASP A 134 3.22 -14.87 -10.62
C ASP A 134 3.92 -15.41 -9.37
N THR A 135 4.90 -14.68 -8.85
CA THR A 135 5.77 -15.15 -7.76
C THR A 135 5.77 -14.26 -6.53
N GLU A 136 5.23 -13.04 -6.63
CA GLU A 136 5.38 -12.01 -5.60
C GLU A 136 4.10 -11.20 -5.41
N VAL A 137 3.96 -10.67 -4.21
CA VAL A 137 3.01 -9.59 -3.88
C VAL A 137 3.79 -8.44 -3.25
N GLY A 138 3.48 -7.22 -3.67
CA GLY A 138 3.99 -5.98 -3.09
C GLY A 138 2.83 -5.10 -2.67
N MET A 139 3.00 -4.39 -1.56
CA MET A 139 2.03 -3.45 -1.02
C MET A 139 2.75 -2.12 -0.83
N PHE A 140 2.15 -1.04 -1.33
CA PHE A 140 2.58 0.34 -1.12
C PHE A 140 1.37 1.10 -0.62
N TRP A 141 1.42 1.53 0.63
CA TRP A 141 0.24 1.98 1.33
C TRP A 141 0.55 3.22 2.14
N ASN A 142 -0.44 4.11 2.22
CA ASN A 142 -0.37 5.28 3.07
C ASN A 142 -1.52 5.22 4.07
N PHE A 143 -1.32 5.83 5.22
CA PHE A 143 -2.36 6.16 6.19
C PHE A 143 -1.81 7.31 7.03
N ALA A 144 -2.51 8.42 7.12
CA ALA A 144 -2.08 9.56 7.92
C ALA A 144 -2.82 9.57 9.27
N ASP A 145 -2.11 9.98 10.32
CA ASP A 145 -2.74 10.38 11.58
C ASP A 145 -3.52 11.70 11.33
N TYR A 146 -4.66 11.84 12.02
CA TYR A 146 -5.55 13.00 11.92
C TYR A 146 -4.93 14.31 12.44
#